data_AF-A0A317QJX1-F1
#
_entry.id   AF-A0A317QJX1-F1
#
_cell.length_a   1.000
_cell.length_b   1.000
_cell.length_c   1.000
_cell.angle_alpha   90.00
_cell.angle_beta   90.00
_cell.angle_gamma   90.00
#
_symmetry.space_group_name_H-M   'P 1'
#
loop_
_entity.id
_entity.type
_entity.pdbx_description
1 polymer ?
#
loop_
_entity_poly.entity_id
_entity_poly.type
_entity_poly.pdbx_seq_one_letter_code
_entity_poly.pdbx_strand_id
1 'polypeptide(L)' 'MADPGLVAAAATIDPAALTVAEVDALLEVAGVGGGRLPERMAPVHALVAALPRPVAERLLAGVLDLVYRPRRAALTE' A
#
# COMPACT_ATOMS: atom_id res chain seq x y z
N MET A 1 -12.74 11.97 2.77
CA MET A 1 -11.68 12.95 2.47
C MET A 1 -10.39 12.39 3.06
N ALA A 2 -9.32 12.31 2.28
CA ALA A 2 -8.04 11.81 2.79
C ALA A 2 -7.47 12.81 3.82
N ASP A 3 -6.75 12.29 4.82
CA ASP A 3 -6.10 13.14 5.81
C ASP A 3 -5.04 14.03 5.13
N PRO A 4 -5.12 15.37 5.27
CA PRO A 4 -4.23 16.27 4.56
C PRO A 4 -2.75 16.14 5.00
N GLY A 5 -2.49 15.71 6.23
CA GLY A 5 -1.13 15.44 6.71
C GLY A 5 -0.54 14.19 6.05
N LEU A 6 -1.36 13.14 5.87
CA LEU A 6 -0.98 11.93 5.14
C LEU A 6 -0.69 12.23 3.66
N VAL A 7 -1.48 13.10 3.02
CA VAL A 7 -1.27 13.52 1.63
C VAL A 7 0.03 14.31 1.47
N ALA A 8 0.30 15.27 2.37
CA ALA A 8 1.53 16.05 2.33
C ALA A 8 2.77 15.19 2.57
N ALA A 9 2.70 14.26 3.52
CA ALA A 9 3.78 13.30 3.78
C ALA A 9 4.01 12.36 2.59
N ALA A 10 2.95 11.96 1.89
CA ALA A 10 3.09 11.10 0.73
C ALA A 10 3.58 11.83 -0.53
N ALA A 11 3.44 13.15 -0.59
CA ALA A 11 3.99 13.95 -1.69
C ALA A 11 5.53 14.11 -1.62
N THR A 12 6.14 13.88 -0.45
CA THR A 12 7.60 13.93 -0.27
C THR A 12 8.28 12.59 -0.49
N ILE A 13 7.48 11.54 -0.69
CA ILE A 13 7.94 10.19 -0.95
C ILE A 13 8.54 10.09 -2.35
N ASP A 14 9.77 9.60 -2.46
CA ASP A 14 10.35 9.21 -3.74
C ASP A 14 9.85 7.80 -4.15
N PRO A 15 9.04 7.68 -5.22
CA PRO A 15 8.51 6.40 -5.69
C PRO A 15 9.59 5.43 -6.18
N ALA A 16 10.75 5.93 -6.64
CA ALA A 16 11.85 5.08 -7.09
C ALA A 16 12.65 4.50 -5.91
N ALA A 17 12.65 5.21 -4.77
CA ALA A 17 13.32 4.79 -3.55
C ALA A 17 12.45 3.89 -2.67
N LEU A 18 11.13 3.80 -2.93
CA LEU A 18 10.24 2.96 -2.11
C LEU A 18 10.62 1.48 -2.20
N THR A 19 11.07 0.98 -1.06
CA THR A 19 11.30 -0.45 -0.85
C THR A 19 9.97 -1.16 -0.60
N VAL A 20 9.97 -2.48 -0.85
CA VAL A 20 8.79 -3.33 -0.58
C VAL A 20 8.38 -3.28 0.90
N ALA A 21 9.35 -3.22 1.81
CA ALA A 21 9.09 -3.13 3.24
C ALA A 21 8.40 -1.81 3.65
N GLU A 22 8.74 -0.70 2.99
CA GLU A 22 8.10 0.60 3.22
C GLU A 22 6.69 0.64 2.65
N VAL A 23 6.46 0.01 1.50
CA VAL A 23 5.10 -0.20 0.95
C VAL A 23 4.25 -1.00 1.94
N ASP A 24 4.76 -2.13 2.45
CA ASP A 24 4.04 -2.96 3.41
C ASP A 24 3.69 -2.20 4.69
N ALA A 25 4.62 -1.39 5.22
CA ALA A 25 4.36 -0.56 6.40
C ALA A 25 3.28 0.49 6.17
N LEU A 26 3.26 1.15 4.99
CA LEU A 26 2.21 2.09 4.62
C LEU A 26 0.84 1.41 4.47
N LEU A 27 0.82 0.21 3.92
CA LEU A 27 -0.40 -0.58 3.76
C LEU A 27 -0.95 -1.03 5.12
N GLU A 28 -0.11 -1.46 6.06
CA GLU A 28 -0.50 -1.77 7.45
C GLU A 28 -1.12 -0.55 8.15
N VAL A 29 -0.52 0.64 8.00
CA VAL A 29 -1.07 1.90 8.54
C VAL A 29 -2.43 2.26 7.92
N ALA A 30 -2.62 1.94 6.65
CA ALA A 30 -3.90 2.11 5.94
C ALA A 30 -4.94 1.00 6.26
N GLY A 31 -4.59 0.02 7.10
CA GLY A 31 -5.46 -1.12 7.44
C GLY A 31 -5.51 -2.20 6.35
N VAL A 32 -4.60 -2.15 5.38
CA VAL A 32 -4.43 -3.10 4.27
C VAL A 32 -3.28 -4.05 4.58
N GLY A 33 -3.34 -4.67 5.75
CA GLY A 33 -2.28 -5.50 6.31
C GLY A 33 -2.61 -6.99 6.34
N GLY A 34 -1.59 -7.85 6.22
CA GLY A 34 -1.73 -9.30 6.39
C GLY A 34 -2.72 -10.00 5.43
N GLY A 35 -2.91 -9.46 4.22
CA GLY A 35 -3.82 -10.02 3.20
C GLY A 35 -5.29 -9.68 3.40
N ARG A 36 -5.62 -8.73 4.28
CA ARG A 36 -7.00 -8.23 4.45
C ARG A 36 -7.19 -6.93 3.68
N LEU A 37 -8.28 -6.87 2.91
CA LEU A 37 -8.70 -5.65 2.23
C LEU A 37 -9.42 -4.71 3.20
N PRO A 38 -9.32 -3.38 2.99
CA PRO A 38 -9.98 -2.40 3.84
C PRO A 38 -11.51 -2.48 3.70
N GLU A 39 -12.23 -2.38 4.82
CA GLU A 39 -13.70 -2.51 4.88
C GLU A 39 -14.44 -1.42 4.10
N ARG A 40 -13.81 -0.26 3.87
CA ARG A 40 -14.38 0.86 3.11
C ARG A 40 -13.41 1.35 2.04
N MET A 41 -13.90 1.41 0.79
CA MET A 41 -13.08 1.79 -0.36
C MET A 41 -12.97 3.29 -0.63
N ALA A 42 -13.95 4.09 -0.17
CA ALA A 42 -13.95 5.53 -0.41
C ALA A 42 -12.72 6.28 0.17
N PRO A 43 -12.26 5.99 1.42
CA PRO A 43 -11.02 6.59 1.95
C PRO A 43 -9.77 6.17 1.16
N VAL A 44 -9.73 4.93 0.70
CA VAL A 44 -8.60 4.38 -0.09
C VAL A 44 -8.51 5.08 -1.44
N HIS A 45 -9.64 5.22 -2.14
CA HIS A 45 -9.68 5.98 -3.39
C HIS A 45 -9.28 7.44 -3.20
N ALA A 46 -9.66 8.07 -2.09
CA ALA A 46 -9.25 9.44 -1.79
C ALA A 46 -7.73 9.56 -1.56
N LEU A 47 -7.11 8.57 -0.91
CA LEU A 47 -5.66 8.52 -0.74
C LEU A 47 -4.95 8.30 -2.08
N VAL A 48 -5.39 7.33 -2.88
CA VAL A 48 -4.83 7.06 -4.22
C VAL A 48 -4.95 8.27 -5.15
N ALA A 49 -6.07 8.99 -5.10
CA ALA A 49 -6.28 10.21 -5.89
C ALA A 49 -5.38 11.38 -5.45
N ALA A 50 -4.88 11.36 -4.21
CA ALA A 50 -4.01 12.39 -3.66
C ALA A 50 -2.52 12.08 -3.82
N LEU A 51 -2.17 10.84 -4.21
CA LEU A 51 -0.79 10.41 -4.45
C LEU A 51 -0.29 10.83 -5.83
N PRO A 52 1.00 11.18 -5.97
CA PRO A 52 1.63 11.29 -7.28
C PRO A 52 1.48 9.96 -8.05
N ARG A 53 1.15 10.05 -9.34
CA ARG A 53 0.93 8.90 -10.23
C ARG A 53 1.96 7.76 -10.06
N PRO A 54 3.29 8.03 -10.03
CA PRO A 54 4.28 6.95 -9.94
C PRO A 54 4.27 6.23 -8.58
N VAL A 55 3.87 6.93 -7.50
CA VAL A 55 3.76 6.34 -6.15
C VAL A 55 2.56 5.39 -6.10
N ALA A 56 1.42 5.80 -6.65
CA ALA A 56 0.22 4.96 -6.71
C ALA A 56 0.45 3.67 -7.51
N GLU A 57 1.16 3.76 -8.64
CA GLU A 57 1.50 2.59 -9.47
C GLU A 57 2.43 1.62 -8.74
N ARG A 58 3.41 2.12 -7.98
CA ARG A 58 4.32 1.31 -7.17
C ARG A 58 3.60 0.58 -6.03
N LEU A 59 2.69 1.27 -5.34
CA LEU A 59 1.87 0.69 -4.27
C LEU A 59 0.94 -0.40 -4.81
N LEU A 60 0.31 -0.16 -5.97
CA LEU A 60 -0.56 -1.16 -6.60
C LEU A 60 0.21 -2.43 -6.96
N ALA A 61 1.42 -2.29 -7.51
CA ALA A 61 2.29 -3.44 -7.79
C ALA A 61 2.64 -4.23 -6.51
N GLY A 62 2.89 -3.55 -5.38
CA GLY A 62 3.13 -4.19 -4.09
C GLY A 62 1.92 -4.95 -3.55
N VAL A 63 0.72 -4.37 -3.65
CA VAL A 63 -0.54 -5.05 -3.27
C VAL A 63 -0.77 -6.29 -4.12
N LEU A 64 -0.53 -6.22 -5.43
CA LEU A 64 -0.66 -7.37 -6.32
C LEU A 64 0.36 -8.45 -5.98
N ASP A 65 1.61 -8.10 -5.68
CA ASP A 65 2.59 -9.07 -5.18
C ASP A 65 2.07 -9.75 -3.90
N LEU A 66 1.59 -8.99 -2.91
CA LEU A 66 1.06 -9.54 -1.67
C LEU A 66 -0.12 -10.51 -1.88
N VAL A 67 -1.06 -10.15 -2.75
CA VAL A 67 -2.28 -10.95 -3.01
C VAL A 67 -1.97 -12.20 -3.83
N TYR A 68 -1.10 -12.08 -4.83
CA TYR A 68 -0.82 -13.17 -5.78
C TYR A 68 0.42 -13.98 -5.43
N ARG A 69 1.20 -13.58 -4.42
CA ARG A 69 2.34 -14.35 -3.96
C ARG A 69 1.86 -15.64 -3.31
N PRO A 70 2.23 -16.82 -3.85
CA PRO A 70 1.85 -18.09 -3.26
C PRO A 70 2.45 -18.18 -1.85
N ARG A 71 1.57 -18.27 -0.85
CA ARG A 71 1.98 -18.52 0.54
C ARG A 71 2.55 -19.93 0.56
N ARG A 72 3.88 -20.06 0.58
CA ARG A 72 4.53 -21.36 0.75
C ARG A 72 4.08 -21.88 2.13
N ALA A 73 3.12 -22.80 2.14
CA ALA A 73 2.79 -23.55 3.34
C ALA A 73 4.09 -24.16 3.83
N ALA A 74 4.46 -23.86 5.07
CA ALA A 74 5.59 -24.51 5.70
C ALA A 74 5.35 -26.01 5.57
N LEU A 75 6.22 -26.69 4.83
CA LEU A 75 6.35 -28.13 4.91
C LEU A 75 6.84 -28.39 6.34
N THR A 76 5.92 -28.61 7.25
CA THR A 76 6.21 -29.26 8.53
C THR A 76 6.52 -30.71 8.20
N GLU A 77 7.81 -31.03 8.16
CA GLU A 77 8.34 -32.38 8.35
C GLU A 77 8.21 -32.81 9.81
#